data_AF-A0AAD7EBN8-F1
#
_entry.id   AF-A0AAD7EBN8-F1
#
_cell.length_a   1.000
_cell.length_b   1.000
_cell.length_c   1.000
_cell.angle_alpha   90.00
_cell.angle_beta   90.00
_cell.angle_gamma   90.00
#
_symmetry.space_group_name_H-M   'P 1'
#
loop_
_entity.id
_entity.type
_entity.pdbx_description
1 polymer ?
#
loop_
_entity_poly.entity_id
_entity_poly.type
_entity_poly.pdbx_seq_one_letter_code
_entity_poly.pdbx_strand_id
1 'polypeptide(L)'
;MAFFPKKGVQFHGLCYIEGAVDFIFGQSGHAFFYRNTIAPVDGGAITADGPDTADLSLYVINLSTLTTSTAATANLTGKEPWSTAEPNTSGVLFAEFGSTGPGTAGTRVSFSKKLTSAAGFGIADVLGANWATWVDATYFT
;
A
#
# COMPACT_ATOMS: atom_id res chain seq x y z
N MET A 1 -2.82 -10.32 -11.03
CA MET A 1 -1.95 -9.41 -11.82
C MET A 1 -1.01 -8.73 -10.85
N ALA A 2 0.32 -8.79 -11.05
CA ALA A 2 1.27 -8.11 -10.15
C ALA A 2 1.50 -6.68 -10.62
N PHE A 3 1.51 -5.73 -9.69
CA PHE A 3 1.70 -4.31 -9.95
C PHE A 3 3.11 -3.86 -9.52
N PHE A 4 3.87 -3.32 -10.47
CA PHE A 4 5.30 -3.00 -10.31
C PHE A 4 5.61 -1.51 -10.54
N PRO A 5 5.54 -0.67 -9.50
CA PRO A 5 5.99 0.72 -9.55
C PRO A 5 7.52 0.81 -9.58
N LYS A 6 8.14 0.53 -10.74
CA LYS A 6 9.62 0.51 -10.88
C LYS A 6 10.26 1.88 -10.64
N LYS A 7 9.68 2.95 -11.22
CA LYS A 7 10.17 4.35 -11.16
C LYS A 7 9.02 5.33 -11.41
N GLY A 8 9.21 6.57 -10.97
CA GLY A 8 8.30 7.69 -11.22
C GLY A 8 7.08 7.70 -10.31
N VAL A 9 6.16 8.62 -10.60
CA VAL A 9 4.89 8.79 -9.88
C VAL A 9 3.76 8.09 -10.63
N GLN A 10 2.92 7.34 -9.92
CA GLN A 10 1.91 6.46 -10.53
C GLN A 10 0.58 6.59 -9.79
N PHE A 11 -0.50 6.81 -10.54
CA PHE A 11 -1.86 6.86 -10.00
C PHE A 11 -2.64 5.61 -10.41
N HIS A 12 -3.31 4.99 -9.45
CA HIS A 12 -4.18 3.82 -9.65
C HIS A 12 -5.54 4.12 -9.01
N GLY A 13 -6.53 4.46 -9.82
CA GLY A 13 -7.86 4.82 -9.36
C GLY A 13 -8.90 3.77 -9.74
N LEU A 14 -9.81 3.41 -8.82
CA LEU A 14 -10.98 2.56 -9.12
C LEU A 14 -10.66 1.19 -9.77
N CYS A 15 -9.45 0.67 -9.54
CA CYS A 15 -9.01 -0.63 -10.04
C CYS A 15 -9.44 -1.79 -9.13
N TYR A 16 -9.45 -3.00 -9.70
CA TYR A 16 -9.39 -4.26 -8.96
C TYR A 16 -7.98 -4.84 -9.02
N ILE A 17 -7.35 -5.06 -7.88
CA ILE A 17 -5.97 -5.55 -7.76
C ILE A 17 -5.99 -6.85 -6.96
N GLU A 18 -5.47 -7.92 -7.56
CA GLU A 18 -5.54 -9.27 -7.00
C GLU A 18 -4.22 -10.02 -7.20
N GLY A 19 -3.79 -10.70 -6.14
CA GLY A 19 -2.58 -11.51 -6.07
C GLY A 19 -2.44 -12.22 -4.72
N ALA A 20 -1.33 -12.94 -4.52
CA ALA A 20 -1.07 -13.68 -3.28
C ALA A 20 0.05 -13.03 -2.48
N VAL A 21 1.28 -13.15 -2.97
CA VAL A 21 2.50 -12.65 -2.32
C VAL A 21 3.08 -11.49 -3.12
N ASP A 22 3.40 -10.40 -2.44
CA ASP A 22 4.16 -9.24 -2.93
C ASP A 22 3.60 -8.64 -4.23
N PHE A 23 2.27 -8.63 -4.37
CA PHE A 23 1.65 -8.27 -5.64
C PHE A 23 1.52 -6.76 -5.88
N ILE A 24 1.92 -5.94 -4.91
CA ILE A 24 2.26 -4.52 -5.06
C ILE A 24 3.70 -4.34 -4.57
N PHE A 25 4.68 -4.19 -5.47
CA PHE A 25 6.09 -4.23 -5.06
C PHE A 25 7.00 -3.30 -5.88
N GLY A 26 8.11 -2.87 -5.29
CA GLY A 26 9.06 -1.97 -5.96
C GLY A 26 10.07 -1.38 -4.99
N GLN A 27 10.97 -0.54 -5.53
CA GLN A 27 12.13 -0.02 -4.79
C GLN A 27 12.39 1.48 -5.05
N SER A 28 11.71 2.09 -6.03
CA SER A 28 12.03 3.46 -6.48
C SER A 28 10.85 4.25 -7.04
N GLY A 29 9.63 3.81 -6.75
CA GLY A 29 8.40 4.39 -7.29
C GLY A 29 7.52 4.98 -6.20
N HIS A 30 6.83 6.06 -6.54
CA HIS A 30 5.74 6.60 -5.72
C HIS A 30 4.41 6.20 -6.35
N ALA A 31 3.56 5.51 -5.60
CA ALA A 31 2.27 5.04 -6.09
C ALA A 31 1.13 5.47 -5.17
N PHE A 32 0.13 6.14 -5.75
CA PHE A 32 -1.09 6.53 -5.06
C PHE A 32 -2.25 5.65 -5.55
N PHE A 33 -2.73 4.78 -4.68
CA PHE A 33 -3.86 3.90 -4.91
C PHE A 33 -5.11 4.55 -4.32
N TYR A 34 -6.06 4.94 -5.16
CA TYR A 34 -7.27 5.65 -4.78
C TYR A 34 -8.54 4.84 -5.08
N ARG A 35 -9.35 4.55 -4.05
CA ARG A 35 -10.65 3.85 -4.21
C ARG A 35 -10.56 2.52 -4.96
N ASN A 36 -9.46 1.79 -4.79
CA ASN A 36 -9.31 0.47 -5.39
C ASN A 36 -9.99 -0.59 -4.53
N THR A 37 -10.31 -1.73 -5.16
CA THR A 37 -10.54 -2.99 -4.44
C THR A 37 -9.25 -3.80 -4.51
N ILE A 38 -8.71 -4.18 -3.35
CA ILE A 38 -7.52 -5.02 -3.22
C ILE A 38 -7.96 -6.35 -2.63
N ALA A 39 -7.72 -7.44 -3.36
CA ALA A 39 -8.25 -8.76 -3.06
C ALA A 39 -7.14 -9.81 -3.04
N PRO A 40 -6.56 -10.15 -1.86
CA PRO A 40 -5.61 -11.25 -1.76
C PRO A 40 -6.30 -12.60 -2.04
N VAL A 41 -5.61 -13.48 -2.76
CA VAL A 41 -6.07 -14.86 -3.06
C VAL A 41 -5.39 -15.92 -2.20
N ASP A 42 -4.42 -15.55 -1.37
CA ASP A 42 -3.79 -16.46 -0.43
C ASP A 42 -3.17 -15.65 0.71
N GLY A 43 -2.57 -16.35 1.67
CA GLY A 43 -1.68 -15.73 2.64
C GLY A 43 -0.46 -15.07 1.98
N GLY A 44 0.20 -14.18 2.71
CA GLY A 44 1.36 -13.42 2.22
C GLY A 44 1.22 -11.93 2.50
N ALA A 45 2.11 -11.14 1.91
CA ALA A 45 2.07 -9.69 1.98
C ALA A 45 1.41 -9.10 0.73
N ILE A 46 0.61 -8.05 0.92
CA ILE A 46 0.06 -7.25 -0.20
C ILE A 46 1.19 -6.42 -0.82
N THR A 47 1.94 -5.73 0.03
CA THR A 47 2.97 -4.77 -0.36
C THR A 47 4.35 -5.27 0.01
N ALA A 48 5.29 -5.24 -0.92
CA ALA A 48 6.72 -5.43 -0.68
C ALA A 48 7.50 -4.22 -1.19
N ASP A 49 7.59 -3.21 -0.33
CA ASP A 49 8.39 -2.02 -0.59
C ASP A 49 9.82 -2.23 -0.09
N GLY A 50 10.79 -2.14 -0.99
CA GLY A 50 12.21 -2.40 -0.68
C GLY A 50 13.13 -1.30 -1.21
N PRO A 51 12.95 -0.03 -0.81
CA PRO A 51 13.81 1.02 -1.31
C PRO A 51 15.25 0.90 -0.78
N ASP A 52 16.23 1.18 -1.64
CA ASP A 52 17.65 1.22 -1.25
C ASP A 52 17.95 2.30 -0.19
N THR A 53 17.13 3.35 -0.12
CA THR A 53 17.14 4.38 0.92
C THR A 53 15.71 4.87 1.21
N ALA A 54 15.43 5.27 2.46
CA ALA A 54 14.06 5.48 2.99
C ALA A 54 13.14 6.41 2.16
N ASP A 55 13.69 7.29 1.33
CA ASP A 55 12.92 8.29 0.56
C ASP A 55 12.71 7.89 -0.91
N LEU A 56 13.20 6.72 -1.36
CA LEU A 56 13.13 6.32 -2.78
C LEU A 56 11.78 5.79 -3.22
N SER A 57 10.92 5.32 -2.31
CA SER A 57 9.59 4.84 -2.65
C SER A 57 8.56 5.20 -1.59
N LEU A 58 7.30 5.29 -2.03
CA LEU A 58 6.17 5.55 -1.16
C LEU A 58 4.90 4.97 -1.79
N TYR A 59 4.24 4.06 -1.08
CA TYR A 59 2.92 3.57 -1.44
C TYR A 59 1.87 4.11 -0.49
N VAL A 60 0.88 4.82 -1.03
CA VAL A 60 -0.28 5.27 -0.28
C VAL A 60 -1.53 4.58 -0.81
N ILE A 61 -2.15 3.76 0.03
CA ILE A 61 -3.43 3.11 -0.24
C ILE A 61 -4.53 3.93 0.45
N ASN A 62 -5.19 4.78 -0.33
CA ASN A 62 -6.17 5.73 0.15
C ASN A 62 -7.59 5.37 -0.30
N LEU A 63 -8.55 5.48 0.62
CA LEU A 63 -9.98 5.18 0.41
C LEU A 63 -10.27 3.87 -0.33
N SER A 64 -9.35 2.90 -0.24
CA SER A 64 -9.46 1.62 -0.93
C SER A 64 -10.06 0.56 0.00
N THR A 65 -10.70 -0.44 -0.58
CA THR A 65 -11.26 -1.58 0.14
C THR A 65 -10.30 -2.76 0.06
N LEU A 66 -9.88 -3.25 1.22
CA LEU A 66 -9.22 -4.56 1.33
C LEU A 66 -10.28 -5.61 1.63
N THR A 67 -10.41 -6.61 0.76
CA THR A 67 -11.37 -7.71 0.88
C THR A 67 -10.69 -9.05 0.64
N THR A 68 -11.23 -10.13 1.17
CA THR A 68 -10.82 -11.47 0.79
C THR A 68 -11.37 -11.79 -0.61
N SER A 69 -10.51 -12.26 -1.53
CA SER A 69 -10.98 -12.73 -2.84
C SER A 69 -11.86 -13.98 -2.70
N THR A 70 -12.80 -14.18 -3.63
CA THR A 70 -13.55 -15.45 -3.71
C THR A 70 -12.66 -16.65 -4.04
N ALA A 71 -11.47 -16.41 -4.59
CA ALA A 71 -10.47 -17.43 -4.86
C ALA A 71 -9.52 -17.68 -3.66
N ALA A 72 -9.76 -17.03 -2.51
CA ALA A 72 -8.83 -17.07 -1.40
C ALA A 72 -8.67 -18.48 -0.79
N THR A 73 -7.43 -18.96 -0.70
CA THR A 73 -7.09 -20.24 -0.05
C THR A 73 -6.62 -20.08 1.39
N ALA A 74 -6.21 -18.87 1.80
CA ALA A 74 -5.87 -18.52 3.17
C ALA A 74 -6.11 -17.03 3.47
N ASN A 75 -6.07 -16.69 4.75
CA ASN A 75 -6.21 -15.30 5.23
C ASN A 75 -4.85 -14.60 5.34
N LEU A 76 -4.86 -13.27 5.25
CA LEU A 76 -3.73 -12.45 5.64
C LEU A 76 -3.52 -12.49 7.16
N THR A 77 -2.26 -12.50 7.60
CA THR A 77 -1.88 -12.55 9.03
C THR A 77 -1.51 -11.19 9.60
N GLY A 78 -1.28 -10.18 8.75
CA GLY A 78 -0.95 -8.82 9.16
C GLY A 78 0.29 -8.30 8.45
N LYS A 79 0.97 -7.33 9.06
CA LYS A 79 2.29 -6.85 8.61
C LYS A 79 3.35 -7.79 9.16
N GLU A 80 4.20 -8.32 8.29
CA GLU A 80 5.23 -9.29 8.62
C GLU A 80 6.63 -8.72 8.33
N PRO A 81 7.67 -9.10 9.08
CA PRO A 81 9.06 -8.82 8.69
C PRO A 81 9.43 -9.60 7.41
N TRP A 82 10.47 -9.17 6.70
CA TRP A 82 10.94 -9.86 5.49
C TRP A 82 11.34 -11.32 5.78
N SER A 83 12.08 -11.54 6.86
CA SER A 83 12.30 -12.86 7.45
C SER A 83 12.67 -12.74 8.93
N THR A 84 12.78 -13.87 9.63
CA THR A 84 13.28 -13.88 11.01
C THR A 84 14.77 -13.57 11.11
N ALA A 85 15.55 -13.89 10.08
CA ALA A 85 17.00 -13.64 10.02
C ALA A 85 17.33 -12.21 9.59
N GLU A 86 16.54 -11.66 8.67
CA GLU A 86 16.66 -10.32 8.12
C GLU A 86 15.29 -9.64 8.20
N PRO A 87 14.91 -9.07 9.35
CA PRO A 87 13.58 -8.50 9.49
C PRO A 87 13.32 -7.31 8.57
N ASN A 88 14.37 -6.53 8.27
CA ASN A 88 14.33 -5.36 7.38
C ASN A 88 13.20 -4.36 7.69
N THR A 89 12.84 -4.25 8.98
CA THR A 89 11.75 -3.36 9.45
C THR A 89 12.25 -1.98 9.89
N SER A 90 13.57 -1.73 9.78
CA SER A 90 14.19 -0.44 10.14
C SER A 90 14.31 0.44 8.89
N GLY A 91 14.08 1.74 9.02
CA GLY A 91 14.16 2.68 7.91
C GLY A 91 12.97 2.66 6.94
N VAL A 92 11.97 1.80 7.18
CA VAL A 92 10.72 1.74 6.42
C VAL A 92 9.56 2.20 7.30
N LEU A 93 8.62 2.96 6.74
CA LEU A 93 7.42 3.39 7.44
C LEU A 93 6.21 2.53 7.06
N PHE A 94 5.77 1.69 7.99
CA PHE A 94 4.48 1.01 7.88
C PHE A 94 3.44 1.72 8.72
N ALA A 95 2.51 2.44 8.10
CA ALA A 95 1.56 3.29 8.81
C ALA A 95 0.10 3.01 8.43
N GLU A 96 -0.82 3.21 9.40
CA GLU A 96 -2.27 3.20 9.18
C GLU A 96 -2.87 4.50 9.74
N PHE A 97 -3.82 5.09 9.00
CA PHE A 97 -4.57 6.28 9.42
C PHE A 97 -6.04 6.11 9.05
N GLY A 98 -6.95 6.30 10.01
CA GLY A 98 -8.39 6.33 9.75
C GLY A 98 -9.02 5.05 9.18
N SER A 99 -8.28 3.92 9.09
CA SER A 99 -8.81 2.65 8.59
C SER A 99 -9.96 2.15 9.47
N THR A 100 -10.98 1.56 8.83
CA THR A 100 -12.13 0.95 9.50
C THR A 100 -12.38 -0.48 9.01
N GLY A 101 -13.20 -1.24 9.74
CA GLY A 101 -13.59 -2.61 9.42
C GLY A 101 -12.96 -3.68 10.33
N PRO A 102 -13.34 -4.96 10.19
CA PRO A 102 -12.90 -6.02 11.10
C PRO A 102 -11.37 -6.21 11.12
N GLY A 103 -10.72 -6.07 9.97
CA GLY A 103 -9.27 -6.20 9.82
C GLY A 103 -8.47 -5.08 10.51
N THR A 104 -9.13 -4.02 11.01
CA THR A 104 -8.43 -2.93 11.68
C THR A 104 -8.30 -3.12 13.19
N ALA A 105 -8.98 -4.11 13.76
CA ALA A 105 -8.91 -4.43 15.19
C ALA A 105 -7.59 -5.14 15.56
N GLY A 106 -7.31 -5.27 16.86
CA GLY A 106 -6.17 -6.03 17.38
C GLY A 106 -4.86 -5.23 17.54
N THR A 107 -3.87 -5.89 18.15
CA THR A 107 -2.52 -5.35 18.36
C THR A 107 -1.73 -5.42 17.05
N ARG A 108 -1.07 -4.32 16.68
CA ARG A 108 -0.16 -4.32 15.53
C ARG A 108 1.27 -4.65 15.97
N VAL A 109 2.05 -5.16 15.02
CA VAL A 109 3.50 -5.30 15.15
C VAL A 109 4.15 -3.97 15.54
N SER A 110 5.18 -4.04 16.38
CA SER A 110 5.81 -2.88 17.04
C SER A 110 6.47 -1.90 16.08
N PHE A 111 6.87 -2.34 14.89
CA PHE A 111 7.46 -1.50 13.85
C PHE A 111 6.42 -0.73 13.03
N SER A 112 5.13 -1.01 13.20
CA SER A 112 4.07 -0.25 12.54
C SER A 112 3.61 0.94 13.37
N LYS A 113 3.14 2.00 12.71
CA LYS A 113 2.66 3.23 13.33
C LYS A 113 1.17 3.44 13.05
N LYS A 114 0.44 3.88 14.07
CA LYS A 114 -0.88 4.47 13.91
C LYS A 114 -0.73 5.98 13.83
N LEU A 115 -1.05 6.58 12.70
CA LEU A 115 -0.94 8.03 12.53
C LEU A 115 -2.14 8.74 13.17
N THR A 116 -1.94 10.01 13.52
CA THR A 116 -2.99 10.93 13.98
C THR A 116 -3.46 11.88 12.88
N SER A 117 -2.76 11.95 11.75
CA SER A 117 -3.15 12.69 10.54
C SER A 117 -2.60 12.03 9.27
N ALA A 118 -3.22 12.32 8.13
CA ALA A 118 -2.73 11.94 6.79
C ALA A 118 -1.82 13.01 6.15
N ALA A 119 -1.40 14.04 6.89
CA ALA A 119 -0.50 15.06 6.37
C ALA A 119 0.84 14.43 5.94
N GLY A 120 1.33 14.77 4.74
CA GLY A 120 2.53 14.17 4.14
C GLY A 120 2.27 12.88 3.35
N PHE A 121 1.03 12.39 3.32
CA PHE A 121 0.61 11.20 2.56
C PHE A 121 -0.56 11.50 1.61
N GLY A 122 -0.83 12.78 1.32
CA GLY A 122 -1.84 13.19 0.35
C GLY A 122 -1.40 12.96 -1.09
N ILE A 123 -2.34 13.05 -2.03
CA ILE A 123 -2.05 12.81 -3.45
C ILE A 123 -0.94 13.72 -4.00
N ALA A 124 -0.88 14.99 -3.56
CA ALA A 124 0.18 15.91 -3.96
C ALA A 124 1.55 15.57 -3.35
N ASP A 125 1.58 14.96 -2.16
CA ASP A 125 2.81 14.50 -1.52
C ASP A 125 3.41 13.30 -2.27
N VAL A 126 2.55 12.44 -2.83
CA VAL A 126 2.97 11.23 -3.56
C VAL A 126 3.23 11.49 -5.03
N LEU A 127 2.37 12.27 -5.69
CA LEU A 127 2.38 12.45 -7.15
C LEU A 127 2.99 13.78 -7.61
N GLY A 128 3.35 14.65 -6.67
CA GLY A 128 3.82 16.00 -6.93
C GLY A 128 2.69 17.02 -7.07
N ALA A 129 3.02 18.30 -6.87
CA ALA A 129 2.04 19.40 -6.84
C ALA A 129 1.23 19.57 -8.14
N ASN A 130 1.77 19.12 -9.29
CA ASN A 130 1.10 19.19 -10.59
C ASN A 130 0.28 17.94 -10.93
N TRP A 131 0.02 17.03 -9.98
CA TRP A 131 -0.72 15.79 -10.24
C TRP A 131 -2.04 16.01 -11.02
N ALA A 132 -2.75 17.10 -10.70
CA ALA A 132 -4.03 17.44 -11.32
C ALA A 132 -3.93 17.79 -12.82
N THR A 133 -2.72 17.98 -13.37
CA THR A 133 -2.55 18.23 -14.82
C THR A 133 -2.57 16.96 -15.65
N TRP A 134 -2.42 15.80 -15.03
CA TRP A 134 -2.26 14.52 -15.74
C TRP A 134 -3.08 13.37 -15.15
N VAL A 135 -3.51 13.47 -13.89
CA VAL A 135 -4.52 12.57 -13.34
C VAL A 135 -5.90 13.04 -13.80
N ASP A 136 -6.68 12.11 -14.35
CA ASP A 136 -8.07 12.37 -14.74
C ASP A 136 -8.93 12.70 -13.50
N ALA A 137 -9.53 13.90 -13.51
CA ALA A 137 -10.33 14.38 -12.39
C ALA A 137 -11.62 13.58 -12.16
N THR A 138 -12.09 12.81 -13.15
CA THR A 138 -13.32 12.00 -13.05
C THR A 138 -13.22 10.89 -12.00
N TYR A 139 -12.01 10.49 -11.60
CA TYR A 139 -11.82 9.52 -10.51
C TYR A 139 -12.22 10.06 -9.12
N PHE A 140 -12.39 11.38 -8.96
CA PHE A 140 -12.70 12.02 -7.67
C PHE A 140 -14.16 12.43 -7.51
N THR A 141 -14.95 12.36 -8.57
CA THR A 141 -16.37 12.73 -8.58
C THR A 141 -17.30 11.55 -8.35
#